data_AF-A0A9D4KGG2-F1
#
_entry.id   AF-A0A9D4KGG2-F1
#
_cell.length_a   1.000
_cell.length_b   1.000
_cell.length_c   1.000
_cell.angle_alpha   90.00
_cell.angle_beta   90.00
_cell.angle_gamma   90.00
#
_symmetry.space_group_name_H-M   'P 1'
#
loop_
_entity.id
_entity.type
_entity.pdbx_description
1 polymer ?
#
loop_
_entity_poly.entity_id
_entity_poly.type
_entity_poly.pdbx_seq_one_letter_code
_entity_poly.pdbx_strand_id
1 'polypeptide(L)'
;MINSKITKEIQEFLSRDDNSRVLPGKADAIKVGSDKVQKRVLNDYMYNLHTKFLAETSYKVSRSTFYNKKPRSIAHVNFSSRSVCLCQKHQKFALKLRCLKNYKVTLITNRDKFLEVHSDEDVNKILSKIQKTSVRYQEWKKMKMKDGKQKMRVVDLELPTEEFKEMMTKTRTEFASHIHKVKSTTVKRCYSNEG
;
A
#
# COMPACT_ATOMS: atom_id res chain seq x y z
N MET A 1 -11.32 -34.30 13.35
CA MET A 1 -10.26 -34.21 12.30
C MET A 1 -10.59 -33.23 11.16
N ILE A 2 -11.19 -32.06 11.43
CA ILE A 2 -11.56 -31.06 10.39
C ILE A 2 -10.45 -30.02 10.14
N ASN A 3 -9.55 -29.82 11.11
CA ASN A 3 -8.56 -28.75 11.09
C ASN A 3 -7.39 -28.98 10.11
N SER A 4 -7.06 -30.23 9.77
CA SER A 4 -5.89 -30.56 8.93
C SER A 4 -6.15 -30.25 7.45
N LYS A 5 -7.34 -30.61 6.92
CA LYS A 5 -7.70 -30.37 5.52
C LYS A 5 -7.78 -28.87 5.19
N ILE A 6 -8.48 -28.11 6.03
CA ILE A 6 -8.57 -26.64 5.91
C ILE A 6 -7.18 -26.00 6.01
N THR A 7 -6.32 -26.50 6.89
CA THR A 7 -4.94 -26.01 6.99
C THR A 7 -4.19 -26.22 5.68
N LYS A 8 -4.25 -27.43 5.09
CA LYS A 8 -3.58 -27.71 3.80
C LYS A 8 -4.09 -26.81 2.69
N GLU A 9 -5.41 -26.66 2.56
CA GLU A 9 -5.99 -25.79 1.52
C GLU A 9 -5.59 -24.32 1.67
N ILE A 10 -5.51 -23.80 2.90
CA ILE A 10 -5.00 -22.44 3.15
C ILE A 10 -3.53 -22.33 2.73
N GLN A 11 -2.72 -23.33 3.06
CA GLN A 11 -1.29 -23.34 2.73
C GLN A 11 -1.06 -23.44 1.22
N GLU A 12 -1.81 -24.28 0.53
CA GLU A 12 -1.80 -24.41 -0.93
C GLU A 12 -2.26 -23.12 -1.59
N PHE A 13 -3.38 -22.54 -1.15
CA PHE A 13 -3.88 -21.26 -1.63
C PHE A 13 -2.83 -20.16 -1.51
N LEU A 14 -2.19 -20.01 -0.35
CA LEU A 14 -1.17 -18.98 -0.13
C LEU A 14 0.11 -19.24 -0.94
N SER A 15 0.39 -20.50 -1.30
CA SER A 15 1.57 -20.91 -2.07
C SER A 15 1.38 -20.79 -3.58
N ARG A 16 0.18 -20.45 -4.07
CA ARG A 16 -0.04 -20.19 -5.50
C ARG A 16 0.71 -18.93 -5.95
N ASP A 17 1.17 -18.92 -7.20
CA ASP A 17 1.99 -17.84 -7.77
C ASP A 17 1.25 -16.49 -7.89
N ASP A 18 -0.08 -16.53 -7.96
CA ASP A 18 -0.93 -15.33 -7.93
C ASP A 18 -1.00 -14.70 -6.52
N ASN A 19 -0.92 -15.51 -5.46
CA ASN A 19 -1.04 -15.06 -4.07
C ASN A 19 0.30 -14.81 -3.39
N SER A 20 1.37 -15.44 -3.87
CA SER A 20 2.74 -15.20 -3.40
C SER A 20 3.75 -15.48 -4.51
N ARG A 21 4.93 -14.89 -4.42
CA ARG A 21 6.03 -15.12 -5.35
C ARG A 21 7.22 -15.76 -4.64
N VAL A 22 7.93 -16.62 -5.35
CA VAL A 22 9.17 -17.24 -4.86
C VAL A 22 10.29 -16.20 -4.84
N LEU A 23 11.09 -16.18 -3.77
CA LEU A 23 12.30 -15.37 -3.74
C LEU A 23 13.44 -16.11 -4.45
N PRO A 24 14.23 -15.44 -5.32
CA PRO A 24 15.23 -16.12 -6.15
C PRO A 24 16.54 -16.46 -5.42
N GLY A 25 16.76 -15.99 -4.18
CA GLY A 25 18.03 -16.12 -3.48
C GLY A 25 18.28 -17.50 -2.87
N LYS A 26 19.52 -18.02 -2.95
CA LYS A 26 19.92 -19.27 -2.27
C LYS A 26 19.82 -19.17 -0.74
N ALA A 27 20.01 -17.98 -0.18
CA ALA A 27 19.82 -17.68 1.25
C ALA A 27 18.35 -17.53 1.66
N ASP A 28 17.44 -17.52 0.69
CA ASP A 28 16.01 -17.45 0.91
C ASP A 28 15.38 -18.84 1.05
N ALA A 29 16.13 -19.89 1.30
CA ALA A 29 15.59 -21.19 1.70
C ALA A 29 15.48 -21.29 3.23
N ILE A 30 14.38 -21.87 3.74
CA ILE A 30 14.25 -22.25 5.15
C ILE A 30 14.20 -23.76 5.30
N LYS A 31 14.75 -24.28 6.40
CA LYS A 31 14.58 -25.68 6.78
C LYS A 31 13.26 -25.83 7.53
N VAL A 32 12.33 -26.62 6.99
CA VAL A 32 11.06 -26.97 7.64
C VAL A 32 11.10 -28.47 7.90
N GLY A 33 11.38 -28.86 9.14
CA GLY A 33 11.63 -30.28 9.47
C GLY A 33 12.93 -30.78 8.82
N SER A 34 12.84 -31.81 7.99
CA SER A 34 13.94 -32.34 7.19
C SER A 34 14.20 -31.55 5.90
N ASP A 35 13.20 -30.83 5.39
CA ASP A 35 13.20 -30.35 4.01
C ASP A 35 13.60 -28.89 3.88
N LYS A 36 14.33 -28.56 2.80
CA LYS A 36 14.64 -27.17 2.44
C LYS A 36 13.55 -26.63 1.52
N VAL A 37 12.81 -25.63 2.00
CA VAL A 37 11.72 -24.98 1.26
C VAL A 37 12.12 -23.54 0.92
N GLN A 38 11.98 -23.15 -0.34
CA GLN A 38 12.23 -21.78 -0.78
C GLN A 38 11.19 -20.82 -0.19
N LYS A 39 11.65 -19.68 0.34
CA LYS A 39 10.77 -18.64 0.88
C LYS A 39 9.95 -18.03 -0.24
N ARG A 40 8.70 -17.72 0.11
CA ARG A 40 7.79 -16.97 -0.73
C ARG A 40 7.43 -15.67 -0.02
N VAL A 41 7.08 -14.64 -0.78
CA VAL A 41 6.55 -13.38 -0.26
C VAL A 41 5.16 -13.20 -0.82
N LEU A 42 4.20 -12.87 0.02
CA LEU A 42 2.84 -12.59 -0.43
C LEU A 42 2.84 -11.47 -1.49
N ASN A 43 1.92 -11.56 -2.44
CA ASN A 43 1.72 -10.50 -3.42
C ASN A 43 0.79 -9.41 -2.90
N ASP A 44 -0.03 -9.72 -1.88
CA ASP A 44 -1.01 -8.83 -1.28
C ASP A 44 -1.07 -9.01 0.25
N TYR A 45 -1.82 -8.15 0.93
CA TYR A 45 -2.10 -8.24 2.35
C TYR A 45 -2.91 -9.49 2.69
N MET A 46 -2.62 -10.09 3.85
CA MET A 46 -3.35 -11.26 4.36
C MET A 46 -4.87 -11.05 4.49
N TYR A 47 -5.32 -9.79 4.64
CA TYR A 47 -6.74 -9.47 4.67
C TYR A 47 -7.40 -9.71 3.31
N ASN A 48 -6.78 -9.20 2.23
CA ASN A 48 -7.30 -9.36 0.87
C ASN A 48 -7.26 -10.83 0.45
N LEU A 49 -6.18 -11.54 0.82
CA LEU A 49 -6.04 -12.97 0.56
C LEU A 49 -7.06 -13.82 1.32
N HIS A 50 -7.43 -13.44 2.55
CA HIS A 50 -8.49 -14.12 3.29
C HIS A 50 -9.86 -13.94 2.64
N THR A 51 -10.20 -12.72 2.21
CA THR A 51 -11.45 -12.46 1.46
C THR A 51 -11.49 -13.28 0.16
N LYS A 52 -10.37 -13.35 -0.56
CA LYS A 52 -10.25 -14.16 -1.77
C LYS A 52 -10.41 -15.66 -1.48
N PHE A 53 -9.79 -16.16 -0.41
CA PHE A 53 -9.93 -17.56 0.01
C PHE A 53 -11.38 -17.94 0.36
N LEU A 54 -12.12 -17.07 1.05
CA LEU A 54 -13.54 -17.30 1.36
C LEU A 54 -14.45 -17.22 0.12
N ALA A 55 -14.03 -16.54 -0.94
CA ALA A 55 -14.78 -16.49 -2.20
C ALA A 55 -14.54 -17.73 -3.07
N GLU A 56 -13.36 -18.34 -2.97
CA GLU A 56 -12.98 -19.54 -3.74
C GLU A 56 -13.38 -20.86 -3.05
N THR A 57 -13.76 -20.80 -1.77
CA THR A 57 -14.04 -21.99 -0.97
C THR A 57 -15.35 -21.86 -0.20
N SER A 58 -15.98 -22.98 0.13
CA SER A 58 -17.20 -23.01 0.96
C SER A 58 -16.91 -23.00 2.47
N TYR A 59 -15.65 -22.88 2.87
CA TYR A 59 -15.27 -22.93 4.29
C TYR A 59 -15.54 -21.59 5.00
N LYS A 60 -16.04 -21.69 6.23
CA LYS A 60 -16.18 -20.53 7.14
C LYS A 60 -14.97 -20.46 8.07
N VAL A 61 -13.93 -19.74 7.66
CA VAL A 61 -12.69 -19.57 8.43
C VAL A 61 -12.57 -18.13 8.92
N SER A 62 -12.33 -17.93 10.22
CA SER A 62 -12.06 -16.59 10.76
C SER A 62 -10.71 -16.06 10.29
N ARG A 63 -10.55 -14.72 10.27
CA ARG A 63 -9.27 -14.08 9.92
C ARG A 63 -8.12 -14.59 10.78
N SER A 64 -8.32 -14.66 12.09
CA SER A 64 -7.30 -15.11 13.05
C SER A 64 -6.86 -16.54 12.74
N THR A 65 -7.81 -17.44 12.46
CA THR A 65 -7.49 -18.82 12.07
C THR A 65 -6.73 -18.85 10.76
N PHE A 66 -7.17 -18.13 9.73
CA PHE A 66 -6.47 -18.06 8.44
C PHE A 66 -5.02 -17.57 8.59
N TYR A 67 -4.81 -16.56 9.42
CA TYR A 67 -3.50 -15.96 9.63
C TYR A 67 -2.54 -16.91 10.36
N ASN A 68 -3.07 -17.64 11.35
CA ASN A 68 -2.31 -18.64 12.12
C ASN A 68 -1.95 -19.87 11.28
N LYS A 69 -2.71 -20.18 10.23
CA LYS A 69 -2.43 -21.32 9.33
C LYS A 69 -1.41 -21.00 8.22
N LYS A 70 -0.99 -19.73 8.08
CA LYS A 70 0.04 -19.33 7.12
C LYS A 70 1.35 -20.09 7.36
N PRO A 71 1.94 -20.75 6.34
CA PRO A 71 3.25 -21.37 6.46
C PRO A 71 4.34 -20.40 6.93
N ARG A 72 5.35 -20.93 7.63
CA ARG A 72 6.55 -20.16 8.00
C ARG A 72 7.40 -19.78 6.79
N SER A 73 7.36 -20.57 5.71
CA SER A 73 8.04 -20.31 4.43
C SER A 73 7.47 -19.11 3.67
N ILE A 74 6.26 -18.65 4.01
CA ILE A 74 5.61 -17.52 3.36
C ILE A 74 5.75 -16.28 4.22
N ALA A 75 6.60 -15.34 3.82
CA ALA A 75 6.76 -14.05 4.46
C ALA A 75 5.61 -13.10 4.07
N HIS A 76 5.26 -12.21 5.00
CA HIS A 76 4.39 -11.09 4.66
C HIS A 76 5.05 -10.22 3.60
N VAL A 77 4.22 -9.61 2.77
CA VAL A 77 4.67 -8.56 1.88
C VAL A 77 5.17 -7.38 2.71
N ASN A 78 6.47 -7.08 2.58
CA ASN A 78 7.04 -5.85 3.09
C ASN A 78 6.92 -4.79 2.00
N PHE A 79 5.88 -3.96 2.07
CA PHE A 79 5.71 -2.83 1.15
C PHE A 79 6.61 -1.65 1.49
N SER A 80 7.24 -1.63 2.67
CA SER A 80 8.21 -0.62 3.08
C SER A 80 9.60 -0.86 2.46
N SER A 81 9.93 -2.11 2.10
CA SER A 81 11.18 -2.45 1.41
C SER A 81 11.08 -2.42 -0.12
N ARG A 82 9.90 -2.08 -0.67
CA ARG A 82 9.74 -1.74 -2.08
C ARG A 82 9.61 -0.23 -2.17
N SER A 83 10.45 0.42 -2.98
CA SER A 83 10.45 1.89 -3.19
C SER A 83 9.14 2.48 -3.73
N VAL A 84 8.12 1.64 -3.96
CA VAL A 84 6.80 2.05 -4.43
C VAL A 84 5.72 1.20 -3.74
N CYS A 85 5.11 1.71 -2.68
CA CYS A 85 3.80 1.22 -2.27
C CYS A 85 2.76 1.64 -3.34
N LEU A 86 2.04 0.67 -3.90
CA LEU A 86 1.02 0.88 -4.95
C LEU A 86 -0.35 1.31 -4.38
N CYS A 87 -0.44 1.66 -3.09
CA CYS A 87 -1.75 1.99 -2.52
C CYS A 87 -2.30 3.31 -3.09
N GLN A 88 -3.63 3.43 -3.11
CA GLN A 88 -4.29 4.61 -3.65
C GLN A 88 -3.86 5.91 -2.95
N LYS A 89 -3.53 5.87 -1.65
CA LYS A 89 -3.03 7.04 -0.90
C LYS A 89 -1.66 7.50 -1.42
N HIS A 90 -0.76 6.56 -1.72
CA HIS A 90 0.51 6.87 -2.37
C HIS A 90 0.26 7.44 -3.77
N GLN A 91 -0.57 6.79 -4.60
CA GLN A 91 -0.86 7.30 -5.95
C GLN A 91 -1.46 8.71 -5.93
N LYS A 92 -2.42 8.99 -5.04
CA LYS A 92 -3.03 10.31 -4.86
C LYS A 92 -1.99 11.38 -4.50
N PHE A 93 -1.11 11.12 -3.54
CA PHE A 93 -0.10 12.08 -3.14
C PHE A 93 0.98 12.28 -4.23
N ALA A 94 1.31 11.24 -5.01
CA ALA A 94 2.24 11.39 -6.15
C ALA A 94 1.70 12.30 -7.25
N LEU A 95 0.42 12.18 -7.62
CA LEU A 95 -0.18 13.04 -8.64
C LEU A 95 -0.16 14.51 -8.20
N LYS A 96 -0.42 14.74 -6.91
CA LYS A 96 -0.34 16.06 -6.27
C LYS A 96 1.08 16.63 -6.25
N LEU A 97 2.10 15.83 -5.92
CA LEU A 97 3.49 16.27 -6.02
C LEU A 97 3.95 16.53 -7.46
N ARG A 98 3.43 15.76 -8.43
CA ARG A 98 3.67 16.02 -9.85
C ARG A 98 3.09 17.37 -10.28
N CYS A 99 1.91 17.72 -9.77
CA CYS A 99 1.35 19.06 -9.94
C CYS A 99 2.34 20.12 -9.42
N LEU A 100 2.79 20.03 -8.18
CA LEU A 100 3.76 21.00 -7.62
C LEU A 100 5.04 21.11 -8.48
N LYS A 101 5.55 19.99 -9.01
CA LYS A 101 6.68 20.00 -9.95
C LYS A 101 6.37 20.75 -11.25
N ASN A 102 5.18 20.57 -11.81
CA ASN A 102 4.77 21.28 -13.03
C ASN A 102 4.68 22.80 -12.82
N TYR A 103 4.31 23.22 -11.61
CA TYR A 103 4.33 24.63 -11.19
C TYR A 103 5.72 25.12 -10.76
N LYS A 104 6.76 24.27 -10.85
CA LYS A 104 8.16 24.55 -10.48
C LYS A 104 8.34 25.03 -9.04
N VAL A 105 7.40 24.71 -8.15
CA VAL A 105 7.48 25.08 -6.72
C VAL A 105 8.23 24.05 -5.88
N THR A 106 8.33 22.80 -6.35
CA THR A 106 9.19 21.76 -5.76
C THR A 106 9.78 20.85 -6.83
N LEU A 107 11.00 20.38 -6.62
CA LEU A 107 11.65 19.37 -7.47
C LEU A 107 11.44 17.94 -6.93
N ILE A 108 11.02 17.83 -5.67
CA ILE A 108 10.84 16.54 -5.00
C ILE A 108 9.51 15.92 -5.42
N THR A 109 9.59 14.82 -6.16
CA THR A 109 8.42 14.03 -6.58
C THR A 109 8.28 12.73 -5.78
N ASN A 110 9.32 12.36 -5.03
CA ASN A 110 9.27 11.26 -4.11
C ASN A 110 8.52 11.69 -2.84
N ARG A 111 7.39 11.02 -2.60
CA ARG A 111 6.47 11.24 -1.48
C ARG A 111 7.08 11.08 -0.09
N ASP A 112 7.99 10.12 0.09
CA ASP A 112 8.55 9.76 1.37
C ASP A 112 9.64 10.77 1.71
N LYS A 113 10.51 11.05 0.73
CA LYS A 113 11.51 12.13 0.82
C LYS A 113 10.85 13.50 1.03
N PHE A 114 9.69 13.74 0.42
CA PHE A 114 8.95 14.99 0.59
C PHE A 114 8.49 15.17 2.05
N LEU A 115 8.01 14.11 2.70
CA LEU A 115 7.63 14.16 4.12
C LEU A 115 8.83 14.28 5.07
N GLU A 116 9.97 13.70 4.71
CA GLU A 116 11.18 13.75 5.54
C GLU A 116 11.87 15.11 5.50
N VAL A 117 11.82 15.79 4.35
CA VAL A 117 12.55 17.04 4.12
C VAL A 117 11.71 18.28 4.44
N HIS A 118 10.37 18.21 4.33
CA HIS A 118 9.51 19.38 4.46
C HIS A 118 8.57 19.28 5.67
N SER A 119 8.73 20.20 6.62
CA SER A 119 7.77 20.41 7.70
C SER A 119 6.44 20.97 7.17
N ASP A 120 5.43 21.10 8.04
CA ASP A 120 4.16 21.72 7.64
C ASP A 120 4.35 23.20 7.25
N GLU A 121 5.24 23.91 7.94
CA GLU A 121 5.60 25.30 7.62
C GLU A 121 6.30 25.41 6.26
N ASP A 122 7.20 24.47 5.94
CA ASP A 122 7.87 24.44 4.64
C ASP A 122 6.92 24.16 3.49
N VAL A 123 5.94 23.28 3.72
CA VAL A 123 4.89 23.00 2.72
C VAL A 123 4.05 24.26 2.47
N ASN A 124 3.68 25.00 3.51
CA ASN A 124 2.97 26.27 3.35
C ASN A 124 3.81 27.29 2.55
N LYS A 125 5.12 27.39 2.79
CA LYS A 125 6.04 28.23 2.00
C LYS A 125 6.18 27.78 0.55
N ILE A 126 6.15 26.47 0.28
CA ILE A 126 6.17 25.94 -1.10
C ILE A 126 4.87 26.29 -1.81
N LEU A 127 3.74 26.15 -1.12
CA LEU A 127 2.42 26.40 -1.66
C LEU A 127 2.15 27.90 -1.91
N SER A 128 2.72 28.81 -1.10
CA SER A 128 2.58 30.26 -1.31
C SER A 128 3.30 30.77 -2.57
N LYS A 129 4.25 29.99 -3.13
CA LYS A 129 4.92 30.31 -4.40
C LYS A 129 4.03 30.12 -5.63
N ILE A 130 2.85 29.52 -5.47
CA ILE A 130 1.89 29.37 -6.56
C ILE A 130 1.19 30.71 -6.77
N GLN A 131 1.58 31.44 -7.82
CA GLN A 131 1.07 32.78 -8.15
C GLN A 131 -0.20 32.76 -9.01
N LYS A 132 -0.75 31.57 -9.35
CA LYS A 132 -1.96 31.47 -10.18
C LYS A 132 -3.22 31.57 -9.34
N THR A 133 -4.31 32.02 -9.96
CA THR A 133 -5.66 32.02 -9.38
C THR A 133 -6.26 30.62 -9.30
N SER A 134 -5.92 29.76 -10.26
CA SER A 134 -6.35 28.36 -10.32
C SER A 134 -5.20 27.39 -10.54
N VAL A 135 -5.35 26.19 -9.97
CA VAL A 135 -4.39 25.08 -10.06
C VAL A 135 -5.01 23.92 -10.83
N ARG A 136 -4.36 23.51 -11.92
CA ARG A 136 -4.67 22.30 -12.66
C ARG A 136 -3.90 21.13 -12.07
N TYR A 137 -4.62 20.13 -11.57
CA TYR A 137 -4.04 18.95 -10.92
C TYR A 137 -4.69 17.67 -11.41
N GLN A 138 -4.02 16.55 -11.14
CA GLN A 138 -4.48 15.23 -11.55
C GLN A 138 -5.04 14.45 -10.36
N GLU A 139 -6.19 13.82 -10.53
CA GLU A 139 -6.75 12.89 -9.56
C GLU A 139 -7.40 11.66 -10.22
N TRP A 140 -7.38 10.54 -9.50
CA TRP A 140 -8.10 9.33 -9.88
C TRP A 140 -9.61 9.50 -9.62
N LYS A 141 -10.41 9.50 -10.69
CA LYS A 141 -11.87 9.58 -10.62
C LYS A 141 -12.52 8.41 -11.36
N LYS A 142 -13.68 7.94 -10.87
CA LYS A 142 -14.52 6.99 -11.59
C LYS A 142 -15.22 7.72 -12.73
N MET A 143 -15.03 7.27 -13.97
CA MET A 143 -15.71 7.81 -15.15
C MET A 143 -16.57 6.74 -15.80
N LYS A 144 -17.79 7.13 -16.21
CA LYS A 144 -18.64 6.33 -17.08
C LYS A 144 -18.08 6.41 -18.51
N MET A 145 -17.76 5.26 -19.08
CA MET A 145 -17.30 5.14 -20.46
C MET A 145 -18.49 5.18 -21.42
N LYS A 146 -18.23 5.36 -22.72
CA LYS A 146 -19.26 5.29 -23.78
C LYS A 146 -20.04 3.96 -23.73
N ASP A 147 -19.38 2.89 -23.30
CA ASP A 147 -19.94 1.54 -23.15
C ASP A 147 -20.76 1.35 -21.85
N GLY A 148 -21.09 2.43 -21.13
CA GLY A 148 -21.81 2.40 -19.84
C GLY A 148 -21.00 1.90 -18.63
N LYS A 149 -19.86 1.24 -18.86
CA LYS A 149 -18.98 0.73 -17.79
C LYS A 149 -18.24 1.85 -17.06
N GLN A 150 -18.16 1.77 -15.73
CA GLN A 150 -17.37 2.69 -14.92
C GLN A 150 -15.91 2.19 -14.81
N LYS A 151 -14.94 3.04 -15.14
CA LYS A 151 -13.51 2.75 -14.93
C LYS A 151 -12.83 3.90 -14.18
N MET A 152 -11.84 3.55 -13.36
CA MET A 152 -10.95 4.54 -12.75
C MET A 152 -10.03 5.10 -13.83
N ARG A 153 -9.96 6.43 -13.96
CA ARG A 153 -8.98 7.11 -14.80
C ARG A 153 -8.38 8.28 -14.05
N VAL A 154 -7.16 8.66 -14.44
CA VAL A 154 -6.57 9.93 -14.02
C VAL A 154 -7.24 11.02 -14.85
N VAL A 155 -7.72 12.06 -14.17
CA VAL A 155 -8.46 13.17 -14.75
C VAL A 155 -7.76 14.45 -14.35
N ASP A 156 -7.60 15.36 -15.30
CA ASP A 156 -7.17 16.72 -15.02
C ASP A 156 -8.37 17.53 -14.49
N LEU A 157 -8.21 18.10 -13.32
CA LEU A 157 -9.18 18.94 -12.62
C LEU A 157 -8.57 20.32 -12.39
N GLU A 158 -9.43 21.31 -12.25
CA GLU A 158 -9.04 22.68 -11.95
C GLU A 158 -9.78 23.14 -10.70
N LEU A 159 -9.06 23.81 -9.81
CA LEU A 159 -9.56 24.23 -8.50
C LEU A 159 -8.90 25.57 -8.13
N PRO A 160 -9.59 26.48 -7.42
CA PRO A 160 -8.97 27.68 -6.88
C PRO A 160 -7.73 27.35 -6.03
N THR A 161 -6.73 28.23 -6.08
CA THR A 161 -5.44 27.99 -5.41
C THR A 161 -5.60 27.79 -3.90
N GLU A 162 -6.48 28.55 -3.24
CA GLU A 162 -6.70 28.42 -1.79
C GLU A 162 -7.29 27.06 -1.41
N GLU A 163 -8.32 26.60 -2.13
CA GLU A 163 -8.88 25.27 -1.94
C GLU A 163 -7.85 24.16 -2.22
N PHE A 164 -6.95 24.41 -3.18
CA PHE A 164 -5.89 23.45 -3.52
C PHE A 164 -4.89 23.33 -2.37
N LYS A 165 -4.53 24.46 -1.75
CA LYS A 165 -3.64 24.48 -0.57
C LYS A 165 -4.24 23.68 0.57
N GLU A 166 -5.50 23.91 0.90
CA GLU A 166 -6.20 23.17 1.96
C GLU A 166 -6.24 21.66 1.65
N MET A 167 -6.60 21.30 0.42
CA MET A 167 -6.62 19.91 -0.04
C MET A 167 -5.22 19.27 0.07
N MET A 168 -4.15 19.99 -0.27
CA MET A 168 -2.78 19.50 -0.20
C MET A 168 -2.36 19.23 1.24
N THR A 169 -2.61 20.17 2.15
CA THR A 169 -2.31 20.02 3.58
C THR A 169 -3.07 18.83 4.17
N LYS A 170 -4.36 18.69 3.89
CA LYS A 170 -5.15 17.53 4.32
C LYS A 170 -4.56 16.22 3.81
N THR A 171 -4.18 16.18 2.53
CA THR A 171 -3.60 14.97 1.92
C THR A 171 -2.25 14.63 2.54
N ARG A 172 -1.42 15.63 2.86
CA ARG A 172 -0.16 15.44 3.55
C ARG A 172 -0.39 14.81 4.92
N THR A 173 -1.31 15.35 5.73
CA THR A 173 -1.61 14.84 7.07
C THR A 173 -2.15 13.40 7.02
N GLU A 174 -3.05 13.11 6.08
CA GLU A 174 -3.56 11.75 5.86
C GLU A 174 -2.45 10.79 5.43
N PHE A 175 -1.52 11.25 4.59
CA PHE A 175 -0.39 10.46 4.10
C PHE A 175 0.67 10.26 5.18
N ALA A 176 1.02 11.27 5.96
CA ALA A 176 1.91 11.19 7.11
C ALA A 176 1.35 10.21 8.16
N SER A 177 0.05 10.29 8.45
CA SER A 177 -0.64 9.32 9.32
C SER A 177 -0.63 7.91 8.75
N HIS A 178 -0.78 7.77 7.43
CA HIS A 178 -0.68 6.47 6.76
C HIS A 178 0.74 5.89 6.86
N ILE A 179 1.78 6.68 6.58
CA ILE A 179 3.18 6.27 6.73
C ILE A 179 3.49 5.94 8.19
N HIS A 180 3.03 6.75 9.15
CA HIS A 180 3.17 6.45 10.57
C HIS A 180 2.46 5.15 10.94
N LYS A 181 1.24 4.88 10.44
CA LYS A 181 0.54 3.60 10.66
C LYS A 181 1.27 2.42 10.02
N VAL A 182 1.80 2.61 8.81
CA VAL A 182 2.60 1.58 8.12
C VAL A 182 3.88 1.29 8.92
N LYS A 183 4.66 2.32 9.26
CA LYS A 183 5.89 2.23 10.06
C LYS A 183 5.62 1.71 11.49
N SER A 184 4.56 2.18 12.17
CA SER A 184 4.20 1.73 13.52
C SER A 184 3.58 0.34 13.54
N THR A 185 2.94 -0.15 12.47
CA THR A 185 2.57 -1.57 12.39
C THR A 185 3.83 -2.44 12.20
N THR A 186 4.87 -1.91 11.57
CA THR A 186 6.20 -2.53 11.50
C THR A 186 6.93 -2.49 12.85
N VAL A 187 6.85 -1.38 13.60
CA VAL A 187 7.54 -1.18 14.88
C VAL A 187 6.79 -1.74 16.09
N LYS A 188 5.45 -1.70 16.13
CA LYS A 188 4.62 -2.30 17.20
C LYS A 188 4.67 -3.82 17.21
N ARG A 189 5.17 -4.47 16.15
CA ARG A 189 5.51 -5.90 16.19
C ARG A 189 6.91 -6.18 16.76
N CYS A 190 7.72 -5.15 17.03
CA CYS A 190 9.01 -5.30 17.71
C CYS A 190 8.94 -5.03 19.21
N TYR A 191 7.90 -4.37 19.73
CA TYR A 191 7.69 -4.15 21.17
C TYR A 191 6.24 -4.41 21.57
N SER A 192 5.90 -5.68 21.76
CA SER A 192 4.72 -6.13 22.52
C SER A 192 4.98 -7.56 23.02
N ASN A 193 6.15 -7.75 23.65
CA ASN A 193 6.53 -8.93 24.43
C ASN A 193 7.62 -8.51 25.44
N GLU A 194 7.33 -7.51 26.27
CA GLU A 194 7.96 -7.40 27.60
C GLU A 194 6.89 -6.81 28.53
N GLY A 195 6.52 -7.57 29.55
CA GLY A 195 5.44 -7.29 30.52
C GLY A 195 4.37 -8.38 30.51
#